data_AF-C0RBL9-F1
#
_entry.id   AF-C0RBL9-F1
#
_cell.length_a   1.000
_cell.length_b   1.000
_cell.length_c   1.000
_cell.angle_alpha   90.00
_cell.angle_beta   90.00
_cell.angle_gamma   90.00
#
_symmetry.space_group_name_H-M   'P 1'
#
loop_
_entity.id
_entity.type
_entity.pdbx_description
1 polymer ?
#
loop_
_entity_poly.entity_id
_entity_poly.type
_entity_poly.pdbx_seq_one_letter_code
_entity_poly.pdbx_strand_id
1 'polypeptide(L)'
;MRILVGVCIITLALLGCYLPDKQKQAVQTFFENLEMESYDKGSNEIVTGGIFSNLKLYVSEHCLLVDIKKTLYGLKYGSGGRDVPPVPDYNEEYFNKFFLDLGSERSKELIKLFGRVKNDRNDKFKRDVYWLYSCISELYSLDIKYSGEVEYNYYYNGREVFMPRPTIDQQYLKVKEVIEQ
;
A
#
# COMPACT_ATOMS: atom_id res chain seq x y z
N MET A 1 36.12 9.13 10.53
CA MET A 1 34.91 8.43 10.02
C MET A 1 33.67 9.32 9.81
N ARG A 2 33.68 10.64 10.09
CA ARG A 2 32.52 11.52 9.81
C ARG A 2 32.56 12.26 8.47
N ILE A 3 33.74 12.38 7.85
CA ILE A 3 33.93 13.15 6.61
C ILE A 3 33.59 12.30 5.36
N LEU A 4 33.84 10.98 5.41
CA LEU A 4 33.54 10.07 4.30
C LEU A 4 32.04 9.89 4.03
N VAL A 5 31.20 9.93 5.07
CA VAL A 5 29.74 9.79 4.91
C VAL A 5 29.12 11.02 4.25
N GLY A 6 29.63 12.22 4.55
CA GLY A 6 29.14 13.47 3.95
C GLY A 6 29.44 13.59 2.46
N VAL A 7 30.60 13.09 2.01
CA VAL A 7 30.99 13.15 0.59
C VAL A 7 30.17 12.17 -0.26
N CYS A 8 29.82 10.99 0.26
CA CYS A 8 28.98 10.02 -0.45
C CYS A 8 27.53 10.51 -0.68
N ILE A 9 26.98 11.30 0.25
CA ILE A 9 25.61 11.83 0.11
C ILE A 9 25.56 12.92 -0.98
N ILE A 10 26.62 13.74 -1.09
CA ILE A 10 26.69 14.83 -2.09
C ILE A 10 26.88 14.26 -3.51
N THR A 11 27.67 13.21 -3.69
CA THR A 11 27.84 12.55 -4.99
C THR A 11 26.58 11.80 -5.46
N LEU A 12 25.80 11.20 -4.55
CA LEU A 12 24.54 10.55 -4.87
C LEU A 12 23.43 11.55 -5.24
N ALA A 13 23.38 12.71 -4.58
CA ALA A 13 22.46 13.79 -4.94
C ALA A 13 22.76 14.36 -6.34
N LEU A 14 24.05 14.49 -6.70
CA LEU A 14 24.46 14.96 -8.03
C LEU A 14 24.22 13.92 -9.14
N LEU A 15 24.38 12.62 -8.85
CA LEU A 15 24.03 11.57 -9.82
C LEU A 15 22.50 11.45 -10.03
N GLY A 16 21.71 11.71 -9.00
CA GLY A 16 20.24 11.69 -9.05
C GLY A 16 19.62 12.77 -9.93
N CYS A 17 20.37 13.83 -10.24
CA CYS A 17 19.93 14.93 -11.12
C CYS A 17 20.14 14.65 -12.62
N TYR A 18 20.83 13.57 -13.01
CA TYR A 18 21.27 13.41 -14.41
C TYR A 18 20.44 12.44 -15.26
N LEU A 19 19.63 11.53 -14.67
CA LEU A 19 18.91 10.50 -15.43
C LEU A 19 17.53 10.16 -14.79
N PRO A 20 16.42 10.70 -15.32
CA PRO A 20 15.08 10.45 -14.75
C PRO A 20 14.64 8.99 -14.84
N ASP A 21 15.05 8.28 -15.90
CA ASP A 21 14.56 6.92 -16.21
C ASP A 21 15.18 5.82 -15.33
N LYS A 22 16.31 6.13 -14.65
CA LYS A 22 17.02 5.18 -13.78
C LYS A 22 16.68 5.33 -12.29
N GLN A 23 15.86 6.30 -11.90
CA GLN A 23 15.49 6.49 -10.49
C GLN A 23 14.73 5.30 -9.93
N LYS A 24 13.80 4.72 -10.69
CA LYS A 24 13.00 3.57 -10.24
C LYS A 24 13.88 2.33 -9.99
N GLN A 25 14.87 2.12 -10.86
CA GLN A 25 15.84 1.03 -10.75
C GLN A 25 16.84 1.28 -9.62
N ALA A 26 17.34 2.51 -9.47
CA ALA A 26 18.28 2.87 -8.40
C ALA A 26 17.62 2.79 -7.01
N VAL A 27 16.37 3.21 -6.89
CA VAL A 27 15.57 3.06 -5.67
C VAL A 27 15.34 1.58 -5.37
N GLN A 28 15.00 0.78 -6.39
CA GLN A 28 14.84 -0.66 -6.22
C GLN A 28 16.15 -1.36 -5.79
N THR A 29 17.29 -1.05 -6.43
CA THR A 29 18.61 -1.57 -6.06
C THR A 29 19.04 -1.10 -4.66
N PHE A 30 18.65 0.10 -4.23
CA PHE A 30 18.90 0.57 -2.87
C PHE A 30 18.14 -0.26 -1.83
N PHE A 31 16.88 -0.60 -2.09
CA PHE A 31 16.09 -1.46 -1.19
C PHE A 31 16.59 -2.92 -1.21
N GLU A 32 16.97 -3.46 -2.37
CA GLU A 32 17.57 -4.80 -2.48
C GLU A 32 18.92 -4.89 -1.73
N ASN A 33 19.73 -3.83 -1.76
CA ASN A 33 20.98 -3.77 -0.99
C ASN A 33 20.72 -3.64 0.53
N LEU A 34 19.64 -2.97 0.94
CA LEU A 34 19.21 -2.90 2.35
C LEU A 34 18.74 -4.27 2.88
N GLU A 35 18.06 -5.08 2.05
CA GLU A 35 17.67 -6.46 2.41
C GLU A 35 18.88 -7.35 2.76
N MET A 36 20.03 -7.09 2.15
CA MET A 36 21.28 -7.83 2.39
C MET A 36 22.01 -7.37 3.67
N GLU A 37 21.81 -6.12 4.10
CA GLU A 37 22.48 -5.56 5.30
C GLU A 37 21.61 -5.58 6.58
N SER A 38 20.28 -5.72 6.49
CA SER A 38 19.38 -5.47 7.63
C SER A 38 19.02 -6.69 8.49
N TYR A 39 19.75 -7.81 8.43
CA TYR A 39 19.52 -8.93 9.36
C TYR A 39 20.03 -8.68 10.78
N ASP A 40 20.72 -7.56 11.04
CA ASP A 40 21.12 -7.16 12.38
C ASP A 40 21.00 -5.63 12.61
N LYS A 41 20.27 -5.27 13.66
CA LYS A 41 20.16 -3.95 14.33
C LYS A 41 19.58 -2.72 13.60
N GLY A 42 18.49 -2.21 14.17
CA GLY A 42 18.29 -0.77 14.38
C GLY A 42 17.02 -0.17 13.76
N SER A 43 16.04 0.13 14.61
CA SER A 43 14.78 0.81 14.34
C SER A 43 14.94 2.30 14.01
N ASN A 44 15.73 2.63 12.99
CA ASN A 44 15.86 4.02 12.56
C ASN A 44 14.72 4.36 11.59
N GLU A 45 13.88 5.30 12.01
CA GLU A 45 12.90 5.98 11.16
C GLU A 45 13.69 6.73 10.09
N ILE A 46 13.86 6.12 8.91
CA ILE A 46 14.49 6.80 7.78
C ILE A 46 13.38 7.53 7.06
N VAL A 47 13.46 8.86 7.00
CA VAL A 47 12.62 9.67 6.12
C VAL A 47 13.01 9.32 4.68
N THR A 48 12.35 8.31 4.12
CA THR A 48 12.55 8.01 2.70
C THR A 48 11.80 9.09 1.89
N GLY A 49 12.49 9.70 0.95
CA GLY A 49 11.86 10.63 0.01
C GLY A 49 10.82 9.90 -0.84
N GLY A 50 9.67 10.52 -1.08
CA GLY A 50 8.61 9.93 -1.91
C GLY A 50 7.20 10.27 -1.44
N ILE A 51 6.21 9.68 -2.11
CA ILE A 51 4.78 9.95 -1.89
C ILE A 51 4.31 9.66 -0.45
N PHE A 52 4.97 8.74 0.26
CA PHE A 52 4.64 8.37 1.64
C PHE A 52 5.54 9.03 2.70
N SER A 53 6.36 10.03 2.34
CA SER A 53 7.25 10.72 3.27
C SER A 53 6.51 11.28 4.50
N ASN A 54 5.29 11.79 4.31
CA ASN A 54 4.43 12.30 5.39
C ASN A 54 3.98 11.23 6.38
N LEU A 55 4.02 9.95 6.00
CA LEU A 55 3.69 8.83 6.88
C LEU A 55 4.86 8.42 7.77
N LYS A 56 6.08 8.94 7.53
CA LYS A 56 7.30 8.64 8.30
C LYS A 56 7.51 7.14 8.55
N LEU A 57 7.35 6.32 7.51
CA LEU A 57 7.43 4.86 7.67
C LEU A 57 8.87 4.42 7.96
N TYR A 58 9.02 3.36 8.74
CA TYR A 58 10.30 2.65 8.89
C TYR A 58 10.66 1.92 7.59
N VAL A 59 11.93 1.55 7.42
CA VAL A 59 12.39 0.80 6.23
C VAL A 59 11.60 -0.49 6.03
N SER A 60 11.34 -1.24 7.10
CA SER A 60 10.55 -2.47 7.06
C SER A 60 9.10 -2.23 6.61
N GLU A 61 8.48 -1.13 7.06
CA GLU A 61 7.14 -0.73 6.64
C GLU A 61 7.12 -0.31 5.17
N HIS A 62 8.16 0.38 4.69
CA HIS A 62 8.32 0.69 3.27
C HIS A 62 8.43 -0.57 2.40
N CYS A 63 9.26 -1.54 2.81
CA CYS A 63 9.40 -2.80 2.08
C CYS A 63 8.06 -3.56 2.04
N LEU A 64 7.33 -3.63 3.16
CA LEU A 64 6.01 -4.26 3.20
C LEU A 64 5.01 -3.58 2.26
N LEU A 65 5.03 -2.25 2.20
CA LEU A 65 4.16 -1.52 1.30
C LEU A 65 4.52 -1.77 -0.19
N VAL A 66 5.80 -1.93 -0.51
CA VAL A 66 6.26 -2.38 -1.83
C VAL A 66 5.75 -3.78 -2.15
N ASP A 67 5.77 -4.71 -1.19
CA ASP A 67 5.27 -6.07 -1.39
C ASP A 67 3.75 -6.11 -1.64
N ILE A 68 2.98 -5.32 -0.89
CA ILE A 68 1.54 -5.15 -1.11
C ILE A 68 1.30 -4.64 -2.53
N LYS A 69 2.02 -3.59 -2.97
CA LYS A 69 1.90 -3.07 -4.34
C LYS A 69 2.26 -4.12 -5.39
N LYS A 70 3.38 -4.82 -5.24
CA LYS A 70 3.80 -5.91 -6.15
C LYS A 70 2.72 -6.99 -6.25
N THR A 71 2.09 -7.32 -5.13
CA THR A 71 0.99 -8.30 -5.07
C THR A 71 -0.24 -7.81 -5.82
N LEU A 72 -0.65 -6.55 -5.65
CA LEU A 72 -1.75 -5.95 -6.42
C LEU A 72 -1.45 -5.89 -7.92
N TYR A 73 -0.22 -5.54 -8.31
CA TYR A 73 0.22 -5.61 -9.70
C TYR A 73 0.12 -7.02 -10.26
N GLY A 74 0.52 -8.02 -9.47
CA GLY A 74 0.38 -9.43 -9.80
C GLY A 74 -1.08 -9.83 -10.01
N LEU A 75 -1.96 -9.45 -9.09
CA LEU A 75 -3.40 -9.70 -9.19
C LEU A 75 -4.06 -8.97 -10.37
N LYS A 76 -3.54 -7.82 -10.80
CA LYS A 76 -4.01 -7.10 -12.00
C LYS A 76 -3.65 -7.81 -13.30
N TYR A 77 -2.42 -8.31 -13.41
CA TYR A 77 -1.86 -8.83 -14.67
C TYR A 77 -1.75 -10.35 -14.77
N GLY A 78 -2.33 -11.10 -13.81
CA GLY A 78 -2.53 -12.55 -13.95
C GLY A 78 -1.59 -13.45 -13.16
N SER A 79 -0.89 -12.94 -12.15
CA SER A 79 -0.17 -13.79 -11.18
C SER A 79 -0.99 -14.10 -9.91
N GLY A 80 -2.30 -13.86 -9.93
CA GLY A 80 -3.21 -14.33 -8.89
C GLY A 80 -3.26 -15.85 -8.91
N GLY A 81 -3.04 -16.49 -7.76
CA GLY A 81 -3.30 -17.93 -7.63
C GLY A 81 -4.77 -18.23 -7.96
N ARG A 82 -5.10 -19.50 -8.24
CA ARG A 82 -6.49 -19.92 -8.53
C ARG A 82 -7.50 -19.49 -7.46
N ASP A 83 -7.02 -19.24 -6.24
CA ASP A 83 -7.84 -19.02 -5.05
C ASP A 83 -8.06 -17.53 -4.71
N VAL A 84 -7.43 -16.58 -5.42
CA VAL A 84 -7.61 -15.14 -5.18
C VAL A 84 -8.08 -14.45 -6.47
N PRO A 85 -9.23 -13.75 -6.45
CA PRO A 85 -9.73 -13.06 -7.63
C PRO A 85 -8.76 -11.98 -8.14
N PRO A 86 -8.74 -11.71 -9.45
CA PRO A 86 -7.94 -10.62 -10.01
C PRO A 86 -8.51 -9.25 -9.61
N VAL A 87 -7.65 -8.21 -9.65
CA VAL A 87 -8.04 -6.80 -9.49
C VAL A 87 -7.71 -6.01 -10.76
N PRO A 88 -8.46 -6.22 -11.85
CA PRO A 88 -8.16 -5.60 -13.15
C PRO A 88 -8.24 -4.07 -13.11
N ASP A 89 -9.06 -3.54 -12.20
CA ASP A 89 -9.26 -2.12 -11.93
C ASP A 89 -8.20 -1.52 -11.00
N TYR A 90 -7.12 -2.25 -10.66
CA TYR A 90 -6.08 -1.73 -9.76
C TYR A 90 -5.54 -0.36 -10.22
N ASN A 91 -5.74 0.65 -9.36
CA ASN A 91 -5.33 2.03 -9.52
C ASN A 91 -4.38 2.41 -8.37
N GLU A 92 -3.13 2.68 -8.73
CA GLU A 92 -2.08 3.05 -7.77
C GLU A 92 -2.38 4.41 -7.09
N GLU A 93 -3.08 5.33 -7.75
CA GLU A 93 -3.46 6.61 -7.14
C GLU A 93 -4.46 6.42 -6.01
N TYR A 94 -5.45 5.53 -6.19
CA TYR A 94 -6.41 5.19 -5.11
C TYR A 94 -5.70 4.51 -3.94
N PHE A 95 -4.76 3.61 -4.24
CA PHE A 95 -3.93 2.99 -3.22
C PHE A 95 -3.12 4.03 -2.43
N ASN A 96 -2.42 4.92 -3.12
CA ASN A 96 -1.61 5.94 -2.47
C ASN A 96 -2.48 6.89 -1.64
N LYS A 97 -3.62 7.33 -2.20
CA LYS A 97 -4.57 8.21 -1.55
C LYS A 97 -5.13 7.59 -0.26
N PHE A 98 -5.46 6.30 -0.26
CA PHE A 98 -5.95 5.59 0.93
C PHE A 98 -4.98 5.72 2.12
N PHE A 99 -3.72 5.34 1.94
CA PHE A 99 -2.73 5.40 3.02
C PHE A 99 -2.38 6.84 3.42
N LEU A 100 -2.51 7.81 2.52
CA LEU A 100 -2.34 9.22 2.86
C LEU A 100 -3.52 9.76 3.68
N ASP A 101 -4.75 9.45 3.27
CA ASP A 101 -5.98 9.86 3.95
C ASP A 101 -6.10 9.23 5.36
N LEU A 102 -5.58 8.02 5.56
CA LEU A 102 -5.51 7.39 6.88
C LEU A 102 -4.58 8.11 7.87
N GLY A 103 -3.60 8.86 7.35
CA GLY A 103 -2.54 9.47 8.15
C GLY A 103 -1.54 8.46 8.71
N SER A 104 -0.48 8.99 9.34
CA SER A 104 0.70 8.23 9.78
C SER A 104 0.35 7.04 10.67
N GLU A 105 -0.40 7.27 11.76
CA GLU A 105 -0.64 6.24 12.79
C GLU A 105 -1.39 5.04 12.24
N ARG A 106 -2.55 5.25 11.60
CA ARG A 106 -3.39 4.17 11.07
C ARG A 106 -2.74 3.46 9.88
N SER A 107 -2.02 4.18 9.03
CA SER A 107 -1.27 3.56 7.93
C SER A 107 -0.15 2.66 8.43
N LYS A 108 0.65 3.12 9.40
CA LYS A 108 1.70 2.28 10.02
C LYS A 108 1.11 1.04 10.66
N GLU A 109 0.01 1.18 11.39
CA GLU A 109 -0.67 0.05 12.02
C GLU A 109 -1.12 -0.98 10.99
N LEU A 110 -1.80 -0.54 9.92
CA LEU A 110 -2.28 -1.44 8.87
C LEU A 110 -1.13 -2.16 8.16
N ILE A 111 -0.05 -1.44 7.84
CA ILE A 111 1.16 -2.02 7.22
C ILE A 111 1.78 -3.07 8.14
N LYS A 112 1.84 -2.82 9.45
CA LYS A 112 2.35 -3.80 10.43
C LYS A 112 1.50 -5.05 10.49
N LEU A 113 0.18 -4.95 10.37
CA LEU A 113 -0.71 -6.10 10.30
C LEU A 113 -0.40 -6.98 9.08
N PHE A 114 -0.18 -6.38 7.91
CA PHE A 114 0.28 -7.09 6.72
C PHE A 114 1.63 -7.79 6.92
N GLY A 115 2.53 -7.16 7.69
CA GLY A 115 3.81 -7.78 8.07
C GLY A 115 3.66 -9.09 8.85
N ARG A 116 2.60 -9.23 9.67
CA ARG A 116 2.33 -10.46 10.44
C ARG A 116 1.88 -11.61 9.55
N VAL A 117 1.13 -11.32 8.49
CA VAL A 117 0.56 -12.34 7.59
C VAL A 117 1.41 -12.61 6.34
N LYS A 118 2.45 -11.80 6.08
CA LYS A 118 3.34 -11.96 4.91
C LYS A 118 4.03 -13.33 4.83
N ASN A 119 4.43 -13.87 5.98
CA ASN A 119 5.13 -15.17 6.05
C ASN A 119 4.18 -16.37 6.18
N ASP A 120 2.88 -16.13 6.15
CA ASP A 120 1.90 -17.19 6.33
C ASP A 120 1.78 -18.01 5.04
N ARG A 121 1.93 -19.34 5.14
CA ARG A 121 2.14 -20.24 3.98
C ARG A 121 0.90 -20.43 3.09
N ASN A 122 -0.25 -19.86 3.47
CA ASN A 122 -1.55 -20.25 2.96
C ASN A 122 -2.25 -19.12 2.18
N ASP A 123 -1.60 -18.56 1.14
CA ASP A 123 -2.08 -17.46 0.28
C ASP A 123 -2.79 -16.27 1.00
N LYS A 124 -2.69 -16.20 2.34
CA LYS A 124 -3.42 -15.30 3.24
C LYS A 124 -3.04 -13.88 2.93
N PHE A 125 -1.73 -13.63 2.81
CA PHE A 125 -1.22 -12.34 2.39
C PHE A 125 -1.85 -11.85 1.08
N LYS A 126 -1.93 -12.69 0.05
CA LYS A 126 -2.53 -12.29 -1.24
C LYS A 126 -4.02 -12.00 -1.09
N ARG A 127 -4.76 -12.83 -0.36
CA ARG A 127 -6.19 -12.64 -0.11
C ARG A 127 -6.47 -11.37 0.70
N ASP A 128 -5.66 -11.10 1.71
CA ASP A 128 -5.80 -9.92 2.56
C ASP A 128 -5.44 -8.65 1.76
N VAL A 129 -4.45 -8.73 0.86
CA VAL A 129 -4.10 -7.65 -0.08
C VAL A 129 -5.24 -7.41 -1.09
N TYR A 130 -5.84 -8.47 -1.63
CA TYR A 130 -7.04 -8.37 -2.45
C TYR A 130 -8.15 -7.63 -1.68
N TRP A 131 -8.39 -8.02 -0.43
CA TRP A 131 -9.41 -7.38 0.40
C TRP A 131 -9.14 -5.92 0.72
N LEU A 132 -7.89 -5.56 0.99
CA LEU A 132 -7.47 -4.16 1.09
C LEU A 132 -7.89 -3.38 -0.17
N TYR A 133 -7.60 -3.91 -1.36
CA TYR A 133 -7.90 -3.17 -2.57
C TYR A 133 -9.40 -3.10 -2.89
N SER A 134 -10.19 -4.12 -2.57
CA SER A 134 -11.65 -4.03 -2.67
C SER A 134 -12.22 -2.91 -1.80
N CYS A 135 -11.71 -2.76 -0.58
CA CYS A 135 -12.11 -1.66 0.32
C CYS A 135 -11.70 -0.28 -0.21
N ILE A 136 -10.53 -0.19 -0.85
CA ILE A 136 -10.05 1.03 -1.52
C ILE A 136 -10.92 1.38 -2.74
N SER A 137 -11.27 0.39 -3.55
CA SER A 137 -12.12 0.57 -4.73
C SER A 137 -13.52 1.05 -4.32
N GLU A 138 -14.12 0.48 -3.26
CA GLU A 138 -15.38 0.96 -2.66
C GLU A 138 -15.31 2.43 -2.21
N LEU A 139 -14.14 2.95 -1.81
CA LEU A 139 -14.03 4.37 -1.41
C LEU A 139 -13.98 5.32 -2.61
N TYR A 140 -13.13 5.01 -3.58
CA TYR A 140 -12.69 6.00 -4.56
C TYR A 140 -13.17 5.71 -5.98
N SER A 141 -13.64 4.49 -6.27
CA SER A 141 -14.15 4.19 -7.60
C SER A 141 -15.39 5.03 -7.90
N LEU A 142 -15.39 5.60 -9.12
CA LEU A 142 -16.51 6.38 -9.66
C LEU A 142 -17.57 5.46 -10.29
N ASP A 143 -17.21 4.22 -10.59
CA ASP A 143 -18.09 3.22 -11.18
C ASP A 143 -19.06 2.65 -10.14
N ILE A 144 -18.69 2.73 -8.86
CA ILE A 144 -19.55 2.35 -7.75
C ILE A 144 -20.42 3.55 -7.37
N LYS A 145 -21.72 3.36 -7.48
CA LYS A 145 -22.73 4.35 -7.10
C LYS A 145 -23.18 4.10 -5.67
N TYR A 146 -23.67 5.14 -5.02
CA TYR A 146 -24.15 5.07 -3.64
C TYR A 146 -25.43 5.88 -3.50
N SER A 147 -26.26 5.51 -2.53
CA SER A 147 -27.49 6.24 -2.22
C SER A 147 -27.18 7.70 -1.89
N GLY A 148 -27.94 8.62 -2.50
CA GLY A 148 -27.74 10.05 -2.36
C GLY A 148 -26.79 10.68 -3.39
N GLU A 149 -26.08 9.86 -4.19
CA GLU A 149 -25.37 10.32 -5.39
C GLU A 149 -26.34 10.20 -6.58
N VAL A 150 -26.70 11.34 -7.20
CA VAL A 150 -27.55 11.49 -8.41
C VAL A 150 -28.50 10.31 -8.69
N GLU A 151 -29.68 10.30 -8.06
CA GLU A 151 -30.81 9.39 -8.35
C GLU A 151 -30.54 7.86 -8.24
N TYR A 152 -29.47 7.43 -7.57
CA TYR A 152 -29.24 5.99 -7.33
C TYR A 152 -29.93 5.47 -6.07
N ASN A 153 -31.05 4.77 -6.26
CA ASN A 153 -31.75 4.06 -5.20
C ASN A 153 -31.53 2.55 -5.34
N TYR A 154 -31.06 1.91 -4.27
CA TYR A 154 -30.92 0.46 -4.22
C TYR A 154 -32.23 -0.16 -3.74
N TYR A 155 -32.70 -1.22 -4.38
CA TYR A 155 -33.90 -1.95 -3.96
C TYR A 155 -33.54 -3.40 -3.64
N TYR A 156 -33.94 -3.87 -2.45
CA TYR A 156 -33.80 -5.25 -2.03
C TYR A 156 -35.15 -5.77 -1.53
N ASN A 157 -35.63 -6.88 -2.10
CA ASN A 157 -36.97 -7.42 -1.83
C ASN A 157 -38.10 -6.38 -1.91
N GLY A 158 -38.03 -5.49 -2.91
CA GLY A 158 -39.04 -4.45 -3.15
C GLY A 158 -39.02 -3.27 -2.17
N ARG A 159 -38.02 -3.20 -1.27
CA ARG A 159 -37.80 -2.04 -0.39
C ARG A 159 -36.55 -1.28 -0.80
N GLU A 160 -36.62 0.03 -0.76
CA GLU A 160 -35.45 0.89 -0.90
C GLU A 160 -34.48 0.64 0.26
N VAL A 161 -33.20 0.44 -0.06
CA VAL A 161 -32.10 0.24 0.87
C VAL A 161 -31.16 1.43 0.74
N PHE A 162 -30.91 2.09 1.86
CA PHE A 162 -29.94 3.17 1.91
C PHE A 162 -28.52 2.59 2.00
N MET A 163 -27.73 2.77 0.93
CA MET A 163 -26.34 2.35 0.84
C MET A 163 -25.44 3.58 0.63
N PRO A 164 -25.04 4.30 1.70
CA PRO A 164 -24.17 5.46 1.56
C PRO A 164 -22.74 5.04 1.19
N ARG A 165 -21.98 5.96 0.57
CA ARG A 165 -20.56 5.75 0.32
C ARG A 165 -19.85 5.50 1.66
N PRO A 166 -19.02 4.44 1.78
CA PRO A 166 -18.32 4.16 3.01
C PRO A 166 -17.32 5.27 3.32
N THR A 167 -17.06 5.47 4.60
CA THR A 167 -16.02 6.38 5.09
C THR A 167 -14.67 5.67 5.13
N ILE A 168 -13.59 6.46 5.10
CA ILE A 168 -12.23 5.96 5.24
C ILE A 168 -12.06 5.16 6.55
N ASP A 169 -12.67 5.60 7.64
CA ASP A 169 -12.62 4.94 8.95
C ASP A 169 -13.30 3.56 8.93
N GLN A 170 -14.46 3.45 8.30
CA GLN A 170 -15.17 2.17 8.14
C GLN A 170 -14.33 1.16 7.36
N GLN A 171 -13.68 1.60 6.29
CA GLN A 171 -12.87 0.71 5.47
C GLN A 171 -11.56 0.32 6.14
N TYR A 172 -10.93 1.23 6.87
CA TYR A 172 -9.78 0.88 7.72
C TYR A 172 -10.12 -0.20 8.75
N LEU A 173 -11.27 -0.07 9.44
CA LEU A 173 -11.73 -1.07 10.40
C LEU A 173 -12.03 -2.41 9.71
N LYS A 174 -12.73 -2.38 8.57
CA LYS A 174 -13.07 -3.59 7.79
C LYS A 174 -11.82 -4.35 7.35
N VAL A 175 -10.81 -3.66 6.83
CA VAL A 175 -9.54 -4.31 6.44
C VAL A 175 -8.81 -4.86 7.67
N LYS A 176 -8.76 -4.10 8.76
CA LYS A 176 -8.13 -4.54 10.01
C LYS A 176 -8.74 -5.82 10.55
N GLU A 177 -10.07 -5.88 10.65
CA GLU A 177 -10.81 -7.06 11.14
C GLU A 177 -10.53 -8.31 10.31
N VAL A 178 -10.41 -8.17 8.99
CA VAL A 178 -10.10 -9.28 8.08
C VAL A 178 -8.68 -9.83 8.31
N ILE A 179 -7.69 -8.96 8.50
CA ILE A 179 -6.29 -9.38 8.67
C ILE A 179 -6.07 -10.06 10.03
N GLU A 180 -6.80 -9.59 11.04
CA GLU A 180 -6.72 -10.09 12.43
C GLU A 180 -7.40 -11.45 12.65
N GLN A 181 -8.23 -11.91 11.70
CA GLN A 181 -8.77 -13.28 11.66
C GLN A 181 -7.74 -14.30 11.19
#